data_AF-A0A9X0CIT6-F1
#
_entry.id   AF-A0A9X0CIT6-F1
#
_cell.length_a   1.000
_cell.length_b   1.000
_cell.length_c   1.000
_cell.angle_alpha   90.00
_cell.angle_beta   90.00
_cell.angle_gamma   90.00
#
_symmetry.space_group_name_H-M   'P 1'
#
loop_
_entity.id
_entity.type
_entity.pdbx_description
1 polymer ?
#
loop_
_entity_poly.entity_id
_entity_poly.type
_entity_poly.pdbx_seq_one_letter_code
_entity_poly.pdbx_strand_id
1 'polypeptide(L)'
;MMDLTNEVSAGTVDSAKQTLESLLKQCNEPQAGEEPNIASVREKVLPSVTQHLVREIVSPNQTIRQQAQCSVSVLAKIYGSSVHSIMLPHKAILEDMIPPKKHLLRHQPVNTQIALMDGNTFCTTLNPRLFTMDLTVMEHKVFFHELLSLCEADDSQLLKLPCYKTVQSLTPLRKSALNALTACHYIVQVKDKIFNVLYKALNSPTTEIQEAAKECMKKVLLSIHVFVVFYLFKSSNKPMNQRSFRGYLYFEIIKTRIKLGQRKEQEFFFNSYHLSSNERKFR
;
A
#
# COMPACT_ATOMS: atom_id res chain seq x y z
N MET A 1 5.25 23.55 -5.61
CA MET A 1 4.65 22.25 -6.04
C MET A 1 3.13 22.23 -5.87
N MET A 2 2.55 22.95 -4.89
CA MET A 2 1.12 22.92 -4.61
C MET A 2 0.25 23.59 -5.68
N ASP A 3 0.66 24.77 -6.15
CA ASP A 3 -0.16 25.62 -7.02
C ASP A 3 -0.03 25.34 -8.52
N LEU A 4 0.75 24.31 -8.91
CA LEU A 4 1.19 24.14 -10.31
C LEU A 4 0.62 22.89 -10.99
N THR A 5 -0.49 22.35 -10.46
CA THR A 5 -1.05 21.07 -10.95
C THR A 5 -1.53 21.23 -12.39
N ASN A 6 -0.90 20.54 -13.33
CA ASN A 6 -1.14 20.61 -14.78
C ASN A 6 -0.79 21.96 -15.46
N GLU A 7 -0.15 22.89 -14.74
CA GLU A 7 0.24 24.20 -15.29
C GLU A 7 1.72 24.27 -15.67
N VAL A 8 2.52 23.28 -15.26
CA VAL A 8 3.97 23.24 -15.53
C VAL A 8 4.39 21.92 -16.15
N SER A 9 5.53 21.96 -16.84
CA SER A 9 6.13 20.78 -17.46
C SER A 9 6.50 19.71 -16.41
N ALA A 10 6.48 18.44 -16.82
CA ALA A 10 6.96 17.34 -15.98
C ALA A 10 8.41 17.55 -15.52
N GLY A 11 9.26 18.11 -16.39
CA GLY A 11 10.65 18.43 -16.06
C GLY A 11 10.80 19.47 -14.94
N THR A 12 9.91 20.47 -14.89
CA THR A 12 9.88 21.45 -13.79
C THR A 12 9.52 20.79 -12.47
N VAL A 13 8.54 19.90 -12.47
CA VAL A 13 8.12 19.16 -11.28
C VAL A 13 9.24 18.24 -10.78
N ASP A 14 9.92 17.54 -11.68
CA ASP A 14 10.99 16.62 -11.32
C ASP A 14 12.23 17.36 -10.82
N SER A 15 12.57 18.51 -11.42
CA SER A 15 13.60 19.41 -10.90
C SER A 15 13.27 19.86 -9.48
N ALA A 16 12.03 20.27 -9.19
CA ALA A 16 11.61 20.66 -7.85
C ALA A 16 11.72 19.52 -6.83
N LYS A 17 11.36 18.28 -7.20
CA LYS A 17 11.53 17.10 -6.33
C LYS A 17 13.00 16.86 -5.99
N GLN A 18 13.88 16.91 -7.00
CA GLN A 18 15.32 16.70 -6.85
C GLN A 18 15.96 17.80 -5.99
N THR A 19 15.57 19.06 -6.20
CA THR A 19 16.02 20.19 -5.39
C THR A 19 15.61 20.00 -3.93
N LEU A 20 14.35 19.64 -3.66
CA LEU A 20 13.89 19.41 -2.29
C LEU A 20 14.65 18.26 -1.61
N GLU A 21 14.87 17.14 -2.31
CA GLU A 21 15.67 16.04 -1.78
C GLU A 21 17.12 16.45 -1.48
N SER A 22 17.71 17.24 -2.38
CA SER A 22 19.09 17.73 -2.22
C SER A 22 19.21 18.69 -1.04
N LEU A 23 18.24 19.59 -0.86
CA LEU A 23 18.17 20.48 0.31
C LEU A 23 18.02 19.68 1.61
N LEU A 24 17.14 18.67 1.63
CA LEU A 24 16.98 17.82 2.82
C LEU A 24 18.29 17.12 3.20
N LYS A 25 19.04 16.60 2.22
CA LYS A 25 20.36 16.00 2.47
C LYS A 25 21.34 17.03 3.01
N GLN A 26 21.52 18.14 2.29
CA GLN A 26 22.49 19.18 2.67
C GLN A 26 22.23 19.77 4.06
N CYS A 27 20.96 19.99 4.42
CA CYS A 27 20.59 20.57 5.71
C CYS A 27 20.61 19.57 6.88
N ASN A 28 20.55 18.26 6.63
CA ASN A 28 20.42 17.25 7.69
C ASN A 28 21.63 16.32 7.81
N GLU A 29 22.50 16.24 6.80
CA GLU A 29 23.73 15.45 6.90
C GLU A 29 24.77 16.19 7.75
N PRO A 30 25.42 15.51 8.72
CA PRO A 30 26.54 16.08 9.47
C PRO A 30 27.71 16.38 8.53
N GLN A 31 28.32 17.56 8.67
CA GLN A 31 29.50 17.93 7.88
C GLN A 31 30.76 17.91 8.74
N ALA A 32 31.91 17.56 8.12
CA ALA A 32 33.19 17.58 8.81
C ALA A 32 33.59 19.03 9.15
N GLY A 33 33.87 19.30 10.42
CA GLY A 33 34.17 20.66 10.89
C GLY A 33 32.94 21.54 11.12
N GLU A 34 31.74 20.94 11.21
CA GLU A 34 30.50 21.66 11.51
C GLU A 34 30.58 22.38 12.86
N GLU A 35 30.24 23.68 12.85
CA GLU A 35 30.17 24.45 14.09
C GLU A 35 29.06 23.89 15.02
N PRO A 36 29.26 23.85 16.35
CA PRO A 36 28.29 23.26 17.28
C PRO A 36 26.89 23.90 17.24
N ASN A 37 26.81 25.16 16.84
CA ASN A 37 25.56 25.91 16.66
C ASN A 37 24.67 25.32 15.54
N ILE A 38 25.25 24.82 14.44
CA ILE A 38 24.51 24.31 13.28
C ILE A 38 23.80 23.00 13.65
N ALA A 39 24.49 22.10 14.36
CA ALA A 39 23.89 20.88 14.87
C ALA A 39 22.69 21.17 15.80
N SER A 40 22.82 22.15 16.70
CA SER A 40 21.72 22.57 17.58
C SER A 40 20.54 23.18 16.80
N VAL A 41 20.80 23.96 15.75
CA VAL A 41 19.74 24.52 14.90
C VAL A 41 19.02 23.41 14.13
N ARG A 42 19.75 22.43 13.59
CA ARG A 42 19.19 21.28 12.89
C ARG A 42 18.21 20.51 13.79
N GLU A 43 18.63 20.20 15.02
CA GLU A 43 17.77 19.51 16.00
C GLU A 43 16.50 20.30 16.35
N LYS A 44 16.60 21.64 16.43
CA LYS A 44 15.44 22.51 16.72
C LYS A 44 14.46 22.63 15.55
N VAL A 45 14.96 22.61 14.32
CA VAL A 45 14.15 22.81 13.11
C VAL A 45 13.51 21.51 12.63
N LEU A 46 14.15 20.37 12.87
CA LEU A 46 13.70 19.05 12.41
C LEU A 46 12.22 18.77 12.74
N PRO A 47 11.71 18.98 13.98
CA PRO A 47 10.31 18.75 14.30
C PRO A 47 9.34 19.56 13.44
N SER A 48 9.68 20.81 13.10
CA SER A 48 8.84 21.65 12.24
C SER A 48 8.79 21.11 10.82
N VAL A 49 9.95 20.72 10.26
CA VAL A 49 10.02 20.15 8.90
C VAL A 49 9.25 18.83 8.84
N THR A 50 9.45 17.94 9.81
CA THR A 50 8.75 16.65 9.86
C THR A 50 7.25 16.84 10.06
N GLN A 51 6.81 17.81 10.86
CA GLN A 51 5.41 18.14 11.03
C GLN A 51 4.74 18.51 9.69
N HIS A 52 5.38 19.38 8.89
CA HIS A 52 4.86 19.79 7.59
C HIS A 52 4.81 18.61 6.61
N LEU A 53 5.86 17.78 6.57
CA LEU A 53 5.87 16.59 5.71
C LEU A 53 4.79 15.58 6.10
N VAL A 54 4.59 15.34 7.41
CA VAL A 54 3.58 14.40 7.92
C VAL A 54 2.17 14.84 7.54
N ARG A 55 1.88 16.14 7.61
CA ARG A 55 0.58 16.70 7.16
C ARG A 55 0.29 16.39 5.70
N GLU A 56 1.30 16.46 4.85
CA GLU A 56 1.17 16.25 3.41
C GLU A 56 1.08 14.77 2.97
N ILE A 57 1.22 13.81 3.90
CA ILE A 57 1.05 12.36 3.61
C ILE A 57 -0.36 12.02 3.11
N VAL A 58 -1.35 12.86 3.42
CA VAL A 58 -2.74 12.74 2.96
C VAL A 58 -3.15 13.88 2.03
N SER A 59 -2.20 14.52 1.36
CA SER A 59 -2.45 15.59 0.40
C SER A 59 -3.26 15.09 -0.82
N PRO A 60 -4.36 15.75 -1.22
CA PRO A 60 -5.09 15.40 -2.44
C PRO A 60 -4.22 15.50 -3.71
N ASN A 61 -3.16 16.30 -3.69
CA ASN A 61 -2.20 16.40 -4.78
C ASN A 61 -1.23 15.20 -4.74
N GLN A 62 -1.29 14.35 -5.76
CA GLN A 62 -0.45 13.15 -5.85
C GLN A 62 1.05 13.45 -5.77
N THR A 63 1.53 14.46 -6.47
CA THR A 63 2.95 14.83 -6.51
C THR A 63 3.43 15.25 -5.13
N ILE A 64 2.67 16.08 -4.43
CA ILE A 64 3.00 16.51 -3.06
C ILE A 64 2.99 15.31 -2.12
N ARG A 65 1.94 14.49 -2.18
CA ARG A 65 1.77 13.34 -1.31
C ARG A 65 2.90 12.33 -1.44
N GLN A 66 3.28 12.00 -2.67
CA GLN A 66 4.42 11.11 -2.97
C GLN A 66 5.75 11.72 -2.53
N GLN A 67 5.95 13.02 -2.78
CA GLN A 67 7.17 13.70 -2.37
C GLN A 67 7.30 13.76 -0.85
N ALA A 68 6.20 13.99 -0.10
CA ALA A 68 6.20 13.96 1.35
C ALA A 68 6.62 12.57 1.89
N GLN A 69 6.06 11.49 1.35
CA GLN A 69 6.45 10.12 1.70
C GLN A 69 7.94 9.84 1.40
N CYS A 70 8.43 10.32 0.25
CA CYS A 70 9.83 10.22 -0.13
C CYS A 70 10.74 11.01 0.83
N SER A 71 10.41 12.27 1.10
CA SER A 71 11.17 13.17 1.98
C SER A 71 11.30 12.62 3.40
N VAL A 72 10.22 12.07 3.99
CA VAL A 72 10.30 11.42 5.30
C VAL A 72 11.21 10.19 5.25
N SER A 73 11.16 9.42 4.15
CA SER A 73 12.04 8.26 3.95
C SER A 73 13.52 8.65 3.80
N VAL A 74 13.80 9.79 3.17
CA VAL A 74 15.15 10.35 3.07
C VAL A 74 15.66 10.80 4.44
N LEU A 75 14.83 11.52 5.22
CA LEU A 75 15.19 11.91 6.58
C LEU A 75 15.47 10.69 7.46
N ALA A 76 14.62 9.66 7.40
CA ALA A 76 14.84 8.42 8.15
C ALA A 76 16.20 7.79 7.84
N LYS A 77 16.63 7.78 6.56
CA LYS A 77 17.95 7.29 6.15
C LYS A 77 19.09 8.16 6.70
N ILE A 78 18.97 9.48 6.63
CA ILE A 78 20.00 10.42 7.12
C ILE A 78 20.22 10.25 8.62
N TYR A 79 19.14 10.15 9.40
CA TYR A 79 19.21 10.00 10.86
C TYR A 79 19.39 8.54 11.32
N GLY A 80 19.58 7.58 10.41
CA GLY A 80 19.73 6.16 10.77
C GLY A 80 18.54 5.60 11.56
N SER A 81 17.33 6.13 11.35
CA SER A 81 16.13 5.77 12.10
C SER A 81 15.03 5.22 11.17
N SER A 82 13.94 4.75 11.75
CA SER A 82 12.80 4.27 10.96
C SER A 82 11.90 5.44 10.54
N VAL A 83 11.20 5.29 9.42
CA VAL A 83 10.13 6.23 9.01
C VAL A 83 9.08 6.38 10.11
N HIS A 84 8.78 5.29 10.83
CA HIS A 84 7.91 5.33 12.00
C HIS A 84 8.44 6.31 13.05
N SER A 85 9.72 6.21 13.43
CA SER A 85 10.34 7.06 14.45
C SER A 85 10.29 8.54 14.09
N ILE A 86 10.50 8.89 12.81
CA ILE A 86 10.42 10.26 12.31
C ILE A 86 8.98 10.80 12.39
N MET A 87 7.98 9.98 12.08
CA MET A 87 6.58 10.42 12.02
C MET A 87 5.87 10.39 13.38
N LEU A 88 6.30 9.52 14.30
CA LEU A 88 5.62 9.24 15.57
C LEU A 88 5.32 10.50 16.40
N PRO A 89 6.25 11.48 16.55
CA PRO A 89 5.97 12.71 17.30
C PRO A 89 4.82 13.55 16.73
N HIS A 90 4.49 13.37 15.44
CA HIS A 90 3.46 14.14 14.73
C HIS A 90 2.25 13.29 14.34
N LYS A 91 2.14 12.07 14.89
CA LYS A 91 1.06 11.13 14.59
C LYS A 91 -0.34 11.73 14.75
N ALA A 92 -0.55 12.57 15.77
CA ALA A 92 -1.83 13.19 16.08
C ALA A 92 -2.45 13.97 14.89
N ILE A 93 -1.62 14.49 13.97
CA ILE A 93 -2.07 15.21 12.77
C ILE A 93 -2.91 14.33 11.85
N LEU A 94 -2.63 13.02 11.85
CA LEU A 94 -3.24 12.04 10.95
C LEU A 94 -4.35 11.22 11.63
N GLU A 95 -4.58 11.37 12.93
CA GLU A 95 -5.48 10.50 13.72
C GLU A 95 -6.94 10.54 13.29
N ASP A 96 -7.40 11.65 12.74
CA ASP A 96 -8.77 11.80 12.21
C ASP A 96 -8.91 11.27 10.77
N MET A 97 -7.78 11.09 10.07
CA MET A 97 -7.72 10.78 8.65
C MET A 97 -7.25 9.36 8.36
N ILE A 98 -6.56 8.70 9.30
CA ILE A 98 -5.98 7.37 9.13
C ILE A 98 -6.32 6.45 10.32
N PRO A 99 -7.34 5.58 10.19
CA PRO A 99 -8.40 5.62 9.17
C PRO A 99 -9.31 6.85 9.30
N PRO A 100 -10.05 7.24 8.24
CA PRO A 100 -10.97 8.37 8.29
C PRO A 100 -12.09 8.15 9.30
N LYS A 101 -12.27 9.11 10.24
CA LYS A 101 -13.32 9.03 11.28
C LYS A 101 -14.51 9.96 11.05
N LYS A 102 -14.27 11.12 10.41
CA LYS A 102 -15.28 12.19 10.32
C LYS A 102 -16.23 12.05 9.14
N HIS A 103 -15.71 11.64 7.98
CA HIS A 103 -16.48 11.63 6.74
C HIS A 103 -16.29 10.31 6.01
N LEU A 104 -17.37 9.82 5.41
CA LEU A 104 -17.32 8.68 4.49
C LEU A 104 -16.43 9.01 3.29
N LEU A 105 -15.69 8.01 2.83
CA LEU A 105 -14.78 8.14 1.69
C LEU A 105 -15.54 8.60 0.46
N ARG A 106 -16.68 7.98 0.15
CA ARG A 106 -17.48 8.30 -1.06
C ARG A 106 -18.05 9.72 -1.07
N HIS A 107 -18.08 10.42 0.06
CA HIS A 107 -18.53 11.82 0.13
C HIS A 107 -17.41 12.83 -0.15
N GLN A 108 -16.17 12.37 -0.22
CA GLN A 108 -15.01 13.21 -0.52
C GLN A 108 -14.76 13.29 -2.04
N PRO A 109 -14.11 14.35 -2.54
CA PRO A 109 -13.59 14.38 -3.90
C PRO A 109 -12.62 13.22 -4.16
N VAL A 110 -12.59 12.70 -5.39
CA VAL A 110 -11.82 11.50 -5.76
C VAL A 110 -10.34 11.58 -5.39
N ASN A 111 -9.71 12.74 -5.60
CA ASN A 111 -8.30 12.93 -5.23
C ASN A 111 -8.08 12.85 -3.72
N THR A 112 -9.06 13.29 -2.92
CA THR A 112 -9.02 13.14 -1.46
C THR A 112 -9.25 11.68 -1.05
N GLN A 113 -10.15 10.97 -1.73
CA GLN A 113 -10.34 9.53 -1.49
C GLN A 113 -9.04 8.75 -1.72
N ILE A 114 -8.39 8.99 -2.86
CA ILE A 114 -7.08 8.42 -3.19
C ILE A 114 -6.05 8.77 -2.12
N ALA A 115 -6.00 10.02 -1.69
CA ALA A 115 -5.04 10.46 -0.68
C ALA A 115 -5.24 9.77 0.67
N LEU A 116 -6.49 9.59 1.12
CA LEU A 116 -6.81 8.88 2.35
C LEU A 116 -6.46 7.38 2.27
N MET A 117 -6.73 6.74 1.13
CA MET A 117 -6.38 5.34 0.90
C MET A 117 -4.86 5.12 0.84
N ASP A 118 -4.14 5.96 0.10
CA ASP A 118 -2.70 5.88 -0.03
C ASP A 118 -2.00 6.22 1.29
N GLY A 119 -2.45 7.26 2.00
CA GLY A 119 -1.93 7.62 3.31
C GLY A 119 -2.13 6.49 4.33
N ASN A 120 -3.32 5.86 4.34
CA ASN A 120 -3.59 4.70 5.18
C ASN A 120 -2.67 3.52 4.83
N THR A 121 -2.54 3.20 3.55
CA THR A 121 -1.62 2.17 3.06
C THR A 121 -0.20 2.44 3.54
N PHE A 122 0.30 3.66 3.34
CA PHE A 122 1.65 4.06 3.75
C PHE A 122 1.84 3.85 5.26
N CYS A 123 0.98 4.43 6.09
CA CYS A 123 1.17 4.40 7.54
C CYS A 123 0.96 3.02 8.18
N THR A 124 0.11 2.17 7.59
CA THR A 124 -0.18 0.81 8.10
C THR A 124 0.79 -0.25 7.57
N THR A 125 1.64 0.10 6.60
CA THR A 125 2.69 -0.79 6.05
C THR A 125 4.09 -0.45 6.52
N LEU A 126 4.27 0.64 7.29
CA LEU A 126 5.52 0.93 8.00
C LEU A 126 5.90 -0.21 8.95
N ASN A 127 7.20 -0.33 9.23
CA ASN A 127 7.73 -1.30 10.18
C ASN A 127 8.55 -0.57 11.27
N PRO A 128 8.01 -0.38 12.50
CA PRO A 128 6.66 -0.76 12.95
C PRO A 128 5.54 0.11 12.35
N ARG A 129 4.30 -0.37 12.39
CA ARG A 129 3.14 0.35 11.84
C ARG A 129 2.88 1.64 12.64
N LEU A 130 2.60 2.75 11.98
CA LEU A 130 2.25 4.00 12.66
C LEU A 130 0.78 3.97 13.12
N PHE A 131 -0.09 3.41 12.28
CA PHE A 131 -1.50 3.16 12.58
C PHE A 131 -1.84 1.67 12.39
N THR A 132 -2.83 1.20 13.16
CA THR A 132 -3.40 -0.14 13.04
C THR A 132 -4.89 -0.02 12.85
N MET A 133 -5.44 -0.84 11.97
CA MET A 133 -6.86 -0.92 11.73
C MET A 133 -7.47 -2.01 12.61
N ASP A 134 -8.55 -1.63 13.28
CA ASP A 134 -9.28 -2.43 14.24
C ASP A 134 -10.75 -2.47 13.84
N LEU A 135 -11.24 -3.63 13.41
CA LEU A 135 -12.61 -3.80 12.91
C LEU A 135 -13.67 -3.87 14.03
N THR A 136 -13.25 -3.79 15.30
CA THR A 136 -14.18 -3.56 16.42
C THR A 136 -14.61 -2.10 16.50
N VAL A 137 -13.81 -1.18 15.95
CA VAL A 137 -14.12 0.24 15.82
C VAL A 137 -15.01 0.45 14.59
N MET A 138 -16.14 1.13 14.79
CA MET A 138 -17.16 1.29 13.75
C MET A 138 -16.64 2.06 12.54
N GLU A 139 -15.88 3.13 12.74
CA GLU A 139 -15.30 3.97 11.70
C GLU A 139 -14.33 3.17 10.82
N HIS A 140 -13.48 2.35 11.43
CA HIS A 140 -12.55 1.47 10.72
C HIS A 140 -13.29 0.41 9.90
N LYS A 141 -14.35 -0.18 10.48
CA LYS A 141 -15.20 -1.16 9.79
C LYS A 141 -15.90 -0.54 8.59
N VAL A 142 -16.40 0.69 8.73
CA VAL A 142 -17.00 1.46 7.64
C VAL A 142 -15.97 1.74 6.54
N PHE A 143 -14.79 2.24 6.89
CA PHE A 143 -13.71 2.48 5.92
C PHE A 143 -13.34 1.21 5.16
N PHE A 144 -13.16 0.08 5.86
CA PHE A 144 -12.88 -1.21 5.23
C PHE A 144 -13.99 -1.66 4.28
N HIS A 145 -15.26 -1.43 4.63
CA HIS A 145 -16.38 -1.75 3.75
C HIS A 145 -16.44 -0.85 2.51
N GLU A 146 -16.11 0.44 2.64
CA GLU A 146 -15.98 1.34 1.48
C GLU A 146 -14.86 0.88 0.53
N LEU A 147 -13.72 0.41 1.06
CA LEU A 147 -12.65 -0.18 0.23
C LEU A 147 -13.15 -1.39 -0.56
N LEU A 148 -13.87 -2.31 0.10
CA LEU A 148 -14.46 -3.49 -0.56
C LEU A 148 -15.44 -3.05 -1.66
N SER A 149 -16.36 -2.14 -1.34
CA SER A 149 -17.35 -1.64 -2.29
C SER A 149 -16.69 -0.99 -3.51
N LEU A 150 -15.60 -0.24 -3.33
CA LEU A 150 -14.84 0.35 -4.43
C LEU A 150 -14.15 -0.68 -5.32
N CYS A 151 -13.70 -1.80 -4.75
CA CYS A 151 -13.06 -2.85 -5.52
C CYS A 151 -14.08 -3.72 -6.28
N GLU A 152 -15.28 -3.91 -5.73
CA GLU A 152 -16.27 -4.87 -6.25
C GLU A 152 -17.38 -4.26 -7.10
N ALA A 153 -17.76 -2.99 -6.88
CA ALA A 153 -18.85 -2.36 -7.63
C ALA A 153 -18.52 -2.29 -9.13
N ASP A 154 -19.55 -2.29 -9.97
CA ASP A 154 -19.38 -2.03 -11.40
C ASP A 154 -19.14 -0.54 -11.66
N ASP A 155 -18.36 -0.20 -12.69
CA ASP A 155 -18.10 1.20 -13.07
C ASP A 155 -19.42 1.95 -13.35
N SER A 156 -20.40 1.28 -13.96
CA SER A 156 -21.72 1.86 -14.25
C SER A 156 -22.51 2.24 -12.99
N GLN A 157 -22.25 1.57 -11.85
CA GLN A 157 -22.85 1.92 -10.57
C GLN A 157 -22.10 3.07 -9.92
N LEU A 158 -20.77 3.04 -9.94
CA LEU A 158 -19.94 4.11 -9.39
C LEU A 158 -20.18 5.44 -10.11
N LEU A 159 -20.23 5.45 -11.45
CA LEU A 159 -20.45 6.67 -12.23
C LEU A 159 -21.80 7.37 -11.97
N LYS A 160 -22.76 6.71 -11.30
CA LYS A 160 -24.01 7.34 -10.84
C LYS A 160 -23.78 8.28 -9.64
N LEU A 161 -22.72 8.06 -8.87
CA LEU A 161 -22.41 8.84 -7.67
C LEU A 161 -21.84 10.20 -8.07
N PRO A 162 -22.28 11.31 -7.44
CA PRO A 162 -21.88 12.66 -7.83
C PRO A 162 -20.36 12.90 -7.87
N CYS A 163 -19.61 12.28 -6.96
CA CYS A 163 -18.16 12.45 -6.85
C CYS A 163 -17.37 11.84 -8.02
N TYR A 164 -17.95 10.91 -8.78
CA TYR A 164 -17.27 10.21 -9.87
C TYR A 164 -17.68 10.69 -11.26
N LYS A 165 -18.72 11.53 -11.39
CA LYS A 165 -19.31 11.93 -12.67
C LYS A 165 -18.33 12.58 -13.65
N THR A 166 -17.38 13.34 -13.15
CA THR A 166 -16.44 14.12 -13.97
C THR A 166 -15.10 13.42 -14.17
N VAL A 167 -14.95 12.20 -13.66
CA VAL A 167 -13.69 11.48 -13.71
C VAL A 167 -13.56 10.74 -15.04
N GLN A 168 -12.43 10.94 -15.71
CA GLN A 168 -12.15 10.27 -16.99
C GLN A 168 -11.93 8.76 -16.84
N SER A 169 -11.38 8.33 -15.70
CA SER A 169 -11.08 6.93 -15.40
C SER A 169 -11.11 6.64 -13.90
N LEU A 170 -11.81 5.56 -13.51
CA LEU A 170 -11.84 5.07 -12.12
C LEU A 170 -10.61 4.21 -11.77
N THR A 171 -9.73 3.94 -12.74
CA THR A 171 -8.55 3.08 -12.55
C THR A 171 -7.65 3.55 -11.40
N PRO A 172 -7.26 4.84 -11.27
CA PRO A 172 -6.42 5.28 -10.15
C PRO A 172 -7.07 5.05 -8.79
N LEU A 173 -8.36 5.35 -8.68
CA LEU A 173 -9.14 5.13 -7.45
C LEU A 173 -9.15 3.64 -7.07
N ARG A 174 -9.40 2.74 -8.03
CA ARG A 174 -9.40 1.29 -7.80
C ARG A 174 -8.03 0.76 -7.41
N LYS A 175 -6.95 1.26 -8.02
CA LYS A 175 -5.57 0.88 -7.65
C LYS A 175 -5.26 1.25 -6.20
N SER A 176 -5.63 2.46 -5.77
CA SER A 176 -5.49 2.88 -4.37
C SER A 176 -6.36 2.05 -3.42
N ALA A 177 -7.60 1.73 -3.80
CA ALA A 177 -8.48 0.87 -3.01
C ALA A 177 -7.92 -0.55 -2.84
N LEU A 178 -7.41 -1.17 -3.91
CA LEU A 178 -6.78 -2.49 -3.86
C LEU A 178 -5.54 -2.51 -2.96
N ASN A 179 -4.69 -1.48 -3.05
CA ASN A 179 -3.51 -1.34 -2.20
C ASN A 179 -3.88 -1.16 -0.73
N ALA A 180 -4.85 -0.29 -0.42
CA ALA A 180 -5.34 -0.08 0.94
C ALA A 180 -5.99 -1.35 1.52
N LEU A 181 -6.83 -2.02 0.74
CA LEU A 181 -7.43 -3.30 1.13
C LEU A 181 -6.35 -4.35 1.41
N THR A 182 -5.32 -4.41 0.57
CA THR A 182 -4.18 -5.31 0.74
C THR A 182 -3.38 -5.00 1.99
N ALA A 183 -3.20 -3.73 2.35
CA ALA A 183 -2.51 -3.35 3.59
C ALA A 183 -3.21 -3.95 4.84
N CYS A 184 -4.51 -4.23 4.76
CA CYS A 184 -5.30 -4.86 5.82
C CYS A 184 -5.07 -6.38 5.97
N HIS A 185 -4.21 -7.01 5.17
CA HIS A 185 -4.06 -8.48 5.15
C HIS A 185 -3.60 -9.07 6.47
N TYR A 186 -3.05 -8.28 7.40
CA TYR A 186 -2.70 -8.74 8.74
C TYR A 186 -3.94 -9.06 9.60
N ILE A 187 -5.12 -8.54 9.26
CA ILE A 187 -6.37 -8.77 9.98
C ILE A 187 -6.97 -10.12 9.56
N VAL A 188 -6.86 -11.11 10.43
CA VAL A 188 -7.22 -12.51 10.14
C VAL A 188 -8.67 -12.66 9.65
N GLN A 189 -9.61 -11.95 10.28
CA GLN A 189 -11.07 -12.07 10.03
C GLN A 189 -11.49 -11.71 8.59
N VAL A 190 -10.67 -10.96 7.86
CA VAL A 190 -11.02 -10.44 6.53
C VAL A 190 -10.09 -10.95 5.42
N LYS A 191 -9.10 -11.79 5.74
CA LYS A 191 -8.13 -12.31 4.76
C LYS A 191 -8.80 -12.96 3.55
N ASP A 192 -9.82 -13.77 3.76
CA ASP A 192 -10.53 -14.46 2.67
C ASP A 192 -11.26 -13.47 1.75
N LYS A 193 -11.85 -12.41 2.32
CA LYS A 193 -12.50 -11.34 1.56
C LYS A 193 -11.49 -10.59 0.71
N ILE A 194 -10.35 -10.22 1.29
CA ILE A 194 -9.26 -9.54 0.58
C ILE A 194 -8.77 -10.43 -0.58
N PHE A 195 -8.50 -11.71 -0.31
CA PHE A 195 -8.06 -12.65 -1.33
C PHE A 195 -9.06 -12.76 -2.49
N ASN A 196 -10.35 -12.92 -2.19
CA ASN A 196 -11.40 -13.03 -3.21
C ASN A 196 -11.49 -11.77 -4.09
N VAL A 197 -11.38 -10.58 -3.49
CA VAL A 197 -11.36 -9.32 -4.23
C VAL A 197 -10.13 -9.23 -5.14
N LEU A 198 -8.94 -9.52 -4.62
CA LEU A 198 -7.71 -9.53 -5.42
C LEU A 198 -7.78 -10.56 -6.56
N TYR A 199 -8.34 -11.74 -6.28
CA TYR A 199 -8.52 -12.80 -7.27
C TYR A 199 -9.46 -12.39 -8.40
N LYS A 200 -10.59 -11.72 -8.08
CA LYS A 200 -11.47 -11.14 -9.11
C LYS A 200 -10.72 -10.09 -9.93
N ALA A 201 -9.98 -9.20 -9.28
CA ALA A 201 -9.22 -8.12 -9.94
C ALA A 201 -8.11 -8.64 -10.88
N LEU A 202 -7.53 -9.82 -10.62
CA LEU A 202 -6.59 -10.49 -11.55
C LEU A 202 -7.22 -10.85 -12.90
N ASN A 203 -8.55 -10.98 -12.95
CA ASN A 203 -9.30 -11.27 -14.17
C ASN A 203 -9.98 -10.02 -14.74
N SER A 204 -9.60 -8.82 -14.26
CA SER A 204 -10.13 -7.56 -14.78
C SER A 204 -9.77 -7.39 -16.27
N PRO A 205 -10.68 -6.83 -17.09
CA PRO A 205 -10.36 -6.46 -18.47
C PRO A 205 -9.38 -5.27 -18.55
N THR A 206 -9.20 -4.52 -17.46
CA THR A 206 -8.27 -3.39 -17.39
C THR A 206 -6.89 -3.87 -16.97
N THR A 207 -5.90 -3.80 -17.87
CA THR A 207 -4.52 -4.25 -17.63
C THR A 207 -3.89 -3.63 -16.39
N GLU A 208 -4.07 -2.32 -16.17
CA GLU A 208 -3.52 -1.63 -14.99
C GLU A 208 -4.08 -2.15 -13.66
N ILE A 209 -5.37 -2.54 -13.64
CA ILE A 209 -6.01 -3.13 -12.45
C ILE A 209 -5.46 -4.54 -12.24
N GLN A 210 -5.31 -5.32 -13.32
CA GLN A 210 -4.73 -6.65 -13.25
C GLN A 210 -3.30 -6.61 -12.71
N GLU A 211 -2.46 -5.67 -13.16
CA GLU A 211 -1.09 -5.49 -12.67
C GLU A 211 -1.06 -5.12 -11.18
N ALA A 212 -1.86 -4.14 -10.77
CA ALA A 212 -1.97 -3.79 -9.36
C ALA A 212 -2.43 -4.98 -8.50
N ALA A 213 -3.39 -5.78 -9.00
CA ALA A 213 -3.84 -7.00 -8.33
C ALA A 213 -2.74 -8.07 -8.23
N LYS A 214 -1.90 -8.22 -9.27
CA LYS A 214 -0.73 -9.13 -9.23
C LYS A 214 0.25 -8.73 -8.13
N GLU A 215 0.58 -7.45 -8.02
CA GLU A 215 1.47 -6.94 -6.97
C GLU A 215 0.87 -7.12 -5.58
N CYS A 216 -0.41 -6.78 -5.42
CA CYS A 216 -1.14 -6.96 -4.17
C CYS A 216 -1.18 -8.44 -3.74
N MET A 217 -1.47 -9.34 -4.68
CA MET A 217 -1.52 -10.78 -4.42
C MET A 217 -0.16 -11.30 -3.97
N LYS A 218 0.95 -10.84 -4.57
CA LYS A 218 2.31 -11.18 -4.12
C LYS A 218 2.52 -10.79 -2.65
N LYS A 219 2.14 -9.57 -2.26
CA LYS A 219 2.27 -9.10 -0.86
C LYS A 219 1.50 -9.99 0.13
N VAL A 220 0.26 -10.35 -0.21
CA VAL A 220 -0.58 -11.22 0.63
C VAL A 220 0.02 -12.62 0.75
N LEU A 221 0.51 -13.19 -0.34
CA LEU A 221 1.07 -14.55 -0.32
C LEU A 221 2.38 -14.65 0.46
N LEU A 222 3.21 -13.61 0.41
CA LEU A 222 4.42 -13.54 1.24
C LEU A 222 4.11 -13.49 2.74
N SER A 223 2.95 -12.96 3.11
CA SER A 223 2.46 -12.92 4.49
C SER A 223 1.82 -14.23 4.96
N ILE A 224 1.50 -15.18 4.07
CA ILE A 224 0.69 -16.35 4.38
C ILE A 224 1.53 -17.64 4.44
N HIS A 225 1.25 -18.51 5.41
CA HIS A 225 1.79 -19.88 5.41
C HIS A 225 1.22 -20.69 4.24
N VAL A 226 2.06 -21.44 3.51
CA VAL A 226 1.72 -22.16 2.26
C VAL A 226 0.44 -23.01 2.35
N PHE A 227 0.13 -23.60 3.50
CA PHE A 227 -1.10 -24.37 3.71
C PHE A 227 -2.39 -23.58 3.45
N VAL A 228 -2.43 -22.30 3.81
CA VAL A 228 -3.62 -21.44 3.63
C VAL A 228 -3.80 -21.05 2.16
N VAL A 229 -2.71 -20.93 1.39
CA VAL A 229 -2.77 -20.64 -0.05
C VAL A 229 -3.52 -21.75 -0.79
N PHE A 230 -3.22 -23.02 -0.47
CA PHE A 230 -3.93 -24.17 -1.05
C PHE A 230 -5.43 -24.17 -0.71
N TYR A 231 -5.80 -23.82 0.53
CA TYR A 231 -7.20 -23.76 0.96
C TYR A 231 -7.99 -22.66 0.24
N LEU A 232 -7.42 -21.47 0.10
CA LEU A 232 -8.03 -20.34 -0.60
C LEU A 232 -8.26 -20.64 -2.08
N PHE A 233 -7.31 -21.32 -2.74
CA PHE A 233 -7.46 -21.74 -4.13
C PHE A 233 -8.54 -22.82 -4.32
N LYS A 234 -8.72 -23.72 -3.34
CA LYS A 234 -9.76 -24.76 -3.38
C LYS A 234 -11.16 -24.15 -3.18
N SER A 235 -11.26 -23.10 -2.37
CA SER A 235 -12.54 -22.44 -2.04
C SER A 235 -13.05 -21.50 -3.15
N SER A 236 -12.18 -21.07 -4.08
CA SER A 236 -12.55 -20.06 -5.10
C SER A 236 -13.39 -20.56 -6.29
N ASN A 237 -13.73 -21.86 -6.40
CA ASN A 237 -14.73 -22.46 -7.32
C ASN A 237 -14.78 -21.98 -8.81
N LYS A 238 -13.72 -21.39 -9.38
CA LYS A 238 -13.68 -20.94 -10.79
C LYS A 238 -12.53 -21.58 -11.56
N PRO A 239 -12.75 -22.07 -12.80
CA PRO A 239 -11.70 -22.63 -13.64
C PRO A 239 -10.82 -21.51 -14.21
N MET A 240 -9.59 -21.40 -13.71
CA MET A 240 -8.55 -20.60 -14.36
C MET A 240 -7.88 -21.42 -15.47
N ASN A 241 -7.13 -20.79 -16.36
CA ASN A 241 -6.16 -21.49 -17.22
C ASN A 241 -5.03 -22.04 -16.32
N GLN A 242 -5.30 -23.20 -15.70
CA GLN A 242 -4.71 -23.72 -14.46
C GLN A 242 -3.18 -23.96 -14.49
N ARG A 243 -2.54 -23.94 -15.67
CA ARG A 243 -1.13 -24.34 -15.81
C ARG A 243 -0.12 -23.20 -15.62
N SER A 244 -0.41 -21.98 -16.10
CA SER A 244 0.57 -20.90 -16.08
C SER A 244 0.62 -20.16 -14.74
N PHE A 245 -0.53 -19.81 -14.17
CA PHE A 245 -0.58 -19.00 -12.94
C PHE A 245 -0.27 -19.82 -11.67
N ARG A 246 -0.75 -21.07 -11.55
CA ARG A 246 -0.36 -21.97 -10.45
C ARG A 246 1.14 -22.27 -10.49
N GLY A 247 1.69 -22.54 -11.67
CA GLY A 247 3.13 -22.76 -11.86
C GLY A 247 3.96 -21.53 -11.49
N TYR A 248 3.54 -20.34 -11.92
CA TYR A 248 4.19 -19.08 -11.59
C TYR A 248 4.13 -18.77 -10.08
N LEU A 249 2.97 -18.94 -9.45
CA LEU A 249 2.80 -18.69 -8.02
C LEU A 249 3.60 -19.67 -7.17
N TYR A 250 3.59 -20.95 -7.56
CA TYR A 250 4.39 -22.00 -6.94
C TYR A 250 5.88 -21.70 -7.04
N PHE A 251 6.33 -21.29 -8.23
CA PHE A 251 7.71 -20.92 -8.48
C PHE A 251 8.15 -19.69 -7.67
N GLU A 252 7.34 -18.63 -7.62
CA GLU A 252 7.67 -17.40 -6.87
C GLU A 252 7.64 -17.59 -5.34
N ILE A 253 6.70 -18.39 -4.83
CA ILE A 253 6.65 -18.76 -3.40
C ILE A 253 7.90 -19.59 -3.02
N ILE A 254 8.27 -20.57 -3.84
CA ILE A 254 9.47 -21.40 -3.61
C ILE A 254 10.74 -20.56 -3.71
N LYS A 255 10.88 -19.74 -4.74
CA LYS A 255 12.05 -18.88 -4.95
C LYS A 255 12.23 -17.89 -3.79
N THR A 256 11.13 -17.34 -3.27
CA THR A 256 11.20 -16.40 -2.14
C THR A 256 11.54 -17.10 -0.83
N ARG A 257 10.98 -18.31 -0.59
CA ARG A 257 11.31 -19.09 0.61
C ARG A 257 12.71 -19.69 0.61
N ILE A 258 13.24 -20.04 -0.57
CA ILE A 258 14.66 -20.42 -0.76
C ILE A 258 15.57 -19.24 -0.39
N LYS A 259 15.25 -18.01 -0.84
CA LYS A 259 15.99 -16.80 -0.45
C LYS A 259 15.94 -16.51 1.05
N LEU A 260 14.87 -16.90 1.74
CA LEU A 260 14.68 -16.68 3.18
C LEU A 260 15.23 -17.83 4.07
N GLY A 261 15.92 -18.82 3.50
CA GLY A 261 16.61 -19.87 4.27
C GLY A 261 15.71 -20.89 4.97
N GLN A 262 14.40 -20.91 4.69
CA GLN A 262 13.44 -21.80 5.32
C GLN A 262 13.40 -23.18 4.64
N ARG A 263 14.43 -24.02 4.86
CA ARG A 263 14.57 -25.35 4.21
C ARG A 263 13.61 -26.43 4.75
N LYS A 264 13.20 -26.38 6.02
CA LYS A 264 12.54 -27.52 6.70
C LYS A 264 11.12 -27.84 6.21
N GLU A 265 10.43 -26.93 5.51
CA GLU A 265 9.12 -27.23 4.93
C GLU A 265 9.21 -27.86 3.53
N GLN A 266 10.38 -27.83 2.86
CA GLN A 266 10.54 -28.30 1.48
C GLN A 266 10.28 -29.81 1.30
N GLU A 267 10.68 -30.64 2.25
CA GLU A 267 10.50 -32.10 2.19
C GLU A 267 9.03 -32.52 2.36
N PHE A 268 8.25 -31.81 3.19
CA PHE A 268 6.84 -32.12 3.42
C PHE A 268 5.98 -31.80 2.17
N PHE A 269 6.36 -30.78 1.42
CA PHE A 269 5.63 -30.34 0.22
C PHE A 269 5.97 -31.16 -1.03
N PHE A 270 7.21 -31.63 -1.19
CA PHE A 270 7.58 -32.51 -2.31
C PHE A 270 6.79 -33.83 -2.27
N ASN A 271 6.58 -34.38 -1.07
CA ASN A 271 5.77 -35.58 -0.86
C ASN A 271 4.27 -35.36 -1.12
N SER A 272 3.74 -34.17 -0.79
CA SER A 272 2.32 -33.84 -1.03
C SER A 272 1.98 -33.66 -2.52
N TYR A 273 2.93 -33.14 -3.31
CA TYR A 273 2.75 -33.02 -4.77
C TYR A 273 2.74 -34.40 -5.45
N HIS A 274 3.58 -35.34 -4.98
CA HIS A 274 3.61 -36.73 -5.44
C HIS A 274 2.34 -37.52 -5.09
N LEU A 275 1.70 -37.23 -3.95
CA LEU A 275 0.43 -37.83 -3.57
C LEU A 275 -0.72 -37.43 -4.54
N SER A 276 -0.77 -36.17 -4.99
CA SER A 276 -1.81 -35.72 -5.93
C SER A 276 -1.61 -36.20 -7.38
N SER A 277 -0.39 -36.58 -7.75
CA SER A 277 -0.10 -37.18 -9.07
C SER A 277 -0.32 -38.70 -9.07
N ASN A 278 -0.25 -39.38 -7.92
CA ASN A 278 -0.57 -40.80 -7.81
C ASN A 278 -2.08 -41.09 -7.73
N GLU A 279 -2.91 -40.18 -7.23
CA GLU A 279 -4.39 -40.33 -7.28
C GLU A 279 -4.96 -40.31 -8.72
N ARG A 280 -4.15 -39.94 -9.72
CA ARG A 280 -4.53 -40.00 -11.15
C ARG A 280 -4.21 -41.32 -11.84
N LYS A 281 -3.64 -42.31 -11.14
CA LYS A 281 -3.44 -43.67 -11.68
C LYS A 281 -4.50 -44.69 -11.24
N PHE A 282 -5.45 -44.29 -10.41
CA PHE A 282 -6.60 -45.10 -9.99
C PHE A 282 -7.91 -44.33 -10.13
N ARG A 283 -8.28 -43.98 -11.37
CA ARG A 283 -9.66 -43.75 -11.82
C ARG A 283 -9.74 -44.05 -13.31
#